data_AF-A0AA90NCY9-F1
#
_entry.id   AF-A0AA90NCY9-F1
#
_cell.length_a   1.000
_cell.length_b   1.000
_cell.length_c   1.000
_cell.angle_alpha   90.00
_cell.angle_beta   90.00
_cell.angle_gamma   90.00
#
_symmetry.space_group_name_H-M   'P 1'
#
loop_
_entity.id
_entity.type
_entity.pdbx_description
1 polymer ?
#
loop_
_entity_poly.entity_id
_entity_poly.type
_entity_poly.pdbx_seq_one_letter_code
_entity_poly.pdbx_strand_id
1 'polypeptide(L)'
;MNTRLQVNPADLRTGGTRFDAQQARIASILNAAERAHTDLQGTWQGSAAEVMQERWDEHLPGVGEHVAKLTEYARLLTSTAADYADTESGSTEEIRAAGEGGVLDLEA
;
A
#
# COMPACT_ATOMS: atom_id res chain seq x y z
N MET A 1 -24.16 -5.16 -10.68
CA MET A 1 -22.98 -5.17 -11.58
C MET A 1 -21.80 -5.66 -10.76
N ASN A 2 -21.22 -6.81 -11.10
CA ASN A 2 -20.04 -7.35 -10.45
C ASN A 2 -18.81 -6.61 -11.02
N THR A 3 -18.40 -5.51 -10.39
CA THR A 3 -17.15 -4.81 -10.73
C THR A 3 -15.97 -5.51 -10.08
N ARG A 4 -15.73 -6.78 -10.44
CA ARG A 4 -14.46 -7.44 -10.13
C ARG A 4 -13.42 -6.88 -11.08
N LEU A 5 -12.36 -6.30 -10.52
CA LEU A 5 -11.22 -5.79 -11.26
C LEU A 5 -10.57 -6.97 -12.02
N GLN A 6 -10.65 -7.03 -13.36
CA GLN A 6 -9.97 -8.06 -14.15
C GLN A 6 -8.46 -7.74 -14.24
N VAL A 7 -7.75 -7.97 -13.14
CA VAL A 7 -6.30 -7.75 -13.04
C VAL A 7 -5.65 -9.01 -12.47
N ASN A 8 -4.50 -9.38 -13.02
CA ASN A 8 -3.72 -10.51 -12.52
C ASN A 8 -3.27 -10.24 -11.06
N PRO A 9 -3.48 -11.16 -10.11
CA PRO A 9 -3.02 -11.01 -8.74
C PRO A 9 -1.51 -10.72 -8.60
N ALA A 10 -0.68 -11.17 -9.55
CA ALA A 10 0.74 -10.82 -9.61
C ALA A 10 1.00 -9.33 -9.87
N ASP A 11 0.15 -8.70 -10.70
CA ASP A 11 0.23 -7.27 -11.00
C ASP A 11 -0.21 -6.44 -9.78
N LEU A 12 -1.22 -6.89 -9.04
CA LEU A 12 -1.65 -6.26 -7.79
C LEU A 12 -0.54 -6.29 -6.73
N ARG A 13 0.12 -7.44 -6.54
CA ARG A 13 1.29 -7.56 -5.62
C ARG A 13 2.46 -6.68 -6.05
N THR A 14 2.71 -6.60 -7.35
CA THR A 14 3.74 -5.72 -7.91
C THR A 14 3.39 -4.24 -7.65
N GLY A 15 2.13 -3.86 -7.81
CA GLY A 15 1.63 -2.53 -7.47
C GLY A 15 1.79 -2.21 -5.99
N GLY A 16 1.41 -3.13 -5.09
CA GLY A 16 1.59 -3.00 -3.65
C GLY A 16 3.05 -2.74 -3.26
N THR A 17 3.96 -3.59 -3.74
CA THR A 17 5.41 -3.44 -3.52
C THR A 17 5.94 -2.08 -3.99
N ARG A 18 5.44 -1.57 -5.12
CA ARG A 18 5.85 -0.25 -5.63
C ARG A 18 5.37 0.89 -4.74
N PHE A 19 4.15 0.81 -4.21
CA PHE A 19 3.65 1.80 -3.26
C PHE A 19 4.43 1.77 -1.94
N ASP A 20 4.75 0.59 -1.41
CA ASP A 20 5.61 0.45 -0.22
C ASP A 20 7.01 1.05 -0.46
N ALA A 21 7.61 0.78 -1.62
CA ALA A 21 8.90 1.34 -1.96
C ALA A 21 8.87 2.87 -2.09
N GLN A 22 7.78 3.45 -2.62
CA GLN A 22 7.60 4.90 -2.66
C GLN A 22 7.36 5.50 -1.28
N GLN A 23 6.54 4.85 -0.45
CA GLN A 23 6.31 5.22 0.93
C GLN A 23 7.63 5.30 1.70
N ALA A 24 8.48 4.28 1.60
CA ALA A 24 9.76 4.23 2.29
C ALA A 24 10.70 5.36 1.85
N ARG A 25 10.73 5.68 0.54
CA ARG A 25 11.52 6.80 0.01
C ARG A 25 11.05 8.15 0.55
N ILE A 26 9.74 8.40 0.54
CA ILE A 26 9.16 9.66 1.02
C ILE A 26 9.36 9.80 2.52
N ALA A 27 9.14 8.74 3.30
CA ALA A 27 9.41 8.73 4.74
C ALA A 27 10.90 9.00 5.05
N SER A 28 11.82 8.44 4.26
CA SER A 28 13.25 8.74 4.42
C SER A 28 13.60 10.20 4.13
N ILE A 29 12.98 10.81 3.11
CA ILE A 29 13.18 12.22 2.78
C ILE A 29 12.61 13.12 3.88
N LEU A 30 11.41 12.81 4.39
CA LEU A 30 10.79 13.52 5.50
C LEU A 30 11.67 13.50 6.76
N ASN A 31 12.16 12.33 7.16
CA ASN A 31 13.05 12.20 8.31
C ASN A 31 14.38 12.96 8.14
N ALA A 32 14.86 13.12 6.91
CA ALA A 32 16.05 13.93 6.63
C ALA A 32 15.73 15.43 6.71
N ALA A 33 14.58 15.85 6.19
CA ALA A 33 14.10 17.22 6.25
C ALA A 33 13.79 17.65 7.70
N GLU A 34 13.17 16.80 8.50
CA GLU A 34 12.90 17.03 9.93
C GLU A 34 14.20 17.28 10.71
N ARG A 35 15.21 16.43 10.50
CA ARG A 35 16.52 16.60 11.14
C ARG A 35 17.18 17.91 10.74
N ALA A 36 17.20 18.22 9.44
CA ALA A 36 17.74 19.49 8.95
C ALA A 36 16.97 20.68 9.54
N HIS A 37 15.65 20.61 9.62
CA HIS A 37 14.83 21.66 10.23
C HIS A 37 15.18 21.85 11.71
N THR A 38 15.28 20.78 12.51
CA THR A 38 15.68 20.84 13.92
C THR A 38 17.08 21.45 14.10
N ASP A 39 18.05 21.05 13.27
CA ASP A 39 19.41 21.61 13.32
C ASP A 39 19.42 23.12 13.01
N LEU A 40 18.59 23.54 12.04
CA LEU A 40 18.48 24.94 11.64
C LEU A 40 17.72 25.78 12.68
N GLN A 41 16.69 25.26 13.34
CA GLN A 41 16.02 25.94 14.46
C GLN A 41 16.98 26.25 15.62
N GLY A 42 17.95 25.38 15.87
CA GLY A 42 18.96 25.61 16.91
C GLY A 42 19.92 26.76 16.61
N THR A 43 19.99 27.21 15.35
CA THR A 43 20.96 28.22 14.88
C THR A 43 20.32 29.48 14.30
N TRP A 44 19.09 29.41 13.81
CA TRP A 44 18.40 30.55 13.19
C TRP A 44 17.61 31.35 14.22
N GLN A 45 17.76 32.67 14.19
CA GLN A 45 17.02 33.61 15.04
C GLN A 45 16.45 34.75 14.19
N GLY A 46 15.39 35.38 14.69
CA GLY A 46 14.71 36.49 14.05
C GLY A 46 13.64 36.07 13.05
N SER A 47 13.06 37.06 12.36
CA SER A 47 11.85 36.89 11.54
C SER A 47 11.99 35.87 10.40
N ALA A 48 13.19 35.67 9.85
CA ALA A 48 13.41 34.63 8.83
C ALA A 48 13.27 33.21 9.38
N ALA A 49 13.64 32.99 10.65
CA ALA A 49 13.46 31.71 11.33
C ALA A 49 11.97 31.45 11.59
N GLU A 50 11.22 32.47 12.02
CA GLU A 50 9.77 32.39 12.24
C GLU A 50 9.02 32.05 10.94
N VAL A 51 9.38 32.69 9.82
CA VAL A 51 8.77 32.39 8.51
C VAL A 51 9.07 30.95 8.08
N MET A 52 10.29 30.46 8.28
CA MET A 52 10.61 29.07 7.94
C MET A 52 9.89 28.06 8.84
N GLN A 53 9.73 28.38 10.13
CA GLN A 53 8.91 27.59 11.04
C GLN A 53 7.46 27.50 10.55
N GLU A 54 6.86 28.62 10.19
CA GLU A 54 5.48 28.68 9.72
C GLU A 54 5.28 27.87 8.43
N ARG A 55 6.22 27.96 7.48
CA ARG A 55 6.21 27.15 6.25
C ARG A 55 6.40 25.67 6.52
N TRP A 56 7.24 25.32 7.47
CA TRP A 56 7.43 23.94 7.87
C TRP A 56 6.14 23.34 8.44
N ASP A 57 5.50 24.05 9.37
CA ASP A 57 4.25 23.62 10.01
C ASP A 57 3.07 23.56 9.03
N GLU A 58 3.05 24.42 8.01
CA GLU A 58 2.05 24.39 6.93
C GLU A 58 2.18 23.14 6.04
N HIS A 59 3.40 22.72 5.72
CA HIS A 59 3.65 21.68 4.72
C HIS A 59 3.78 20.27 5.30
N LEU A 60 4.33 20.11 6.50
CA LEU A 60 4.58 18.80 7.11
C LEU A 60 3.31 17.91 7.18
N PRO A 61 2.12 18.42 7.57
CA PRO A 61 0.90 17.61 7.63
C PRO A 61 0.50 17.03 6.27
N GLY A 62 0.59 17.82 5.21
CA GLY A 62 0.20 17.40 3.86
C GLY A 62 1.07 16.27 3.31
N VAL A 63 2.38 16.27 3.63
CA VAL A 63 3.26 15.15 3.26
C VAL A 63 2.95 13.91 4.10
N GLY A 64 2.64 14.08 5.39
CA GLY A 64 2.18 12.99 6.26
C GLY A 64 0.92 12.30 5.72
N GLU A 65 -0.08 13.06 5.28
CA GLU A 65 -1.29 12.53 4.64
C GLU A 65 -0.97 11.75 3.36
N HIS A 66 -0.01 12.23 2.57
CA HIS A 66 0.38 11.55 1.34
C HIS A 66 1.03 10.18 1.63
N VAL A 67 1.91 10.10 2.63
CA VAL A 67 2.52 8.85 3.11
C VAL A 67 1.44 7.87 3.62
N ALA A 68 0.44 8.37 4.35
CA ALA A 68 -0.68 7.56 4.84
C ALA A 68 -1.48 6.94 3.68
N LYS A 69 -1.81 7.72 2.64
CA LYS A 69 -2.53 7.24 1.45
C LYS A 69 -1.77 6.18 0.68
N LEU A 70 -0.44 6.35 0.51
CA LEU A 70 0.39 5.33 -0.15
C LEU A 70 0.37 4.00 0.60
N THR A 71 0.41 4.06 1.93
CA THR A 71 0.31 2.87 2.80
C THR A 71 -1.06 2.19 2.67
N GLU A 72 -2.13 2.98 2.64
CA GLU A 72 -3.50 2.47 2.43
C GLU A 72 -3.64 1.76 1.08
N TYR A 73 -3.13 2.35 0.00
CA TYR A 73 -3.19 1.74 -1.33
C TYR A 73 -2.35 0.48 -1.44
N ALA A 74 -1.16 0.45 -0.84
CA ALA A 74 -0.35 -0.77 -0.78
C ALA A 74 -1.08 -1.91 -0.05
N ARG A 75 -1.72 -1.59 1.09
CA ARG A 75 -2.52 -2.54 1.87
C ARG A 75 -3.71 -3.05 1.07
N LEU A 76 -4.45 -2.17 0.41
CA LEU A 76 -5.62 -2.52 -0.39
C LEU A 76 -5.26 -3.43 -1.57
N LEU A 77 -4.18 -3.12 -2.29
CA LEU A 77 -3.73 -3.96 -3.41
C LEU A 77 -3.27 -5.33 -2.94
N THR A 78 -2.57 -5.39 -1.82
CA THR A 78 -2.07 -6.65 -1.25
C THR A 78 -3.23 -7.51 -0.72
N SER A 79 -4.21 -6.92 -0.01
CA SER A 79 -5.40 -7.66 0.44
C SER A 79 -6.23 -8.15 -0.74
N THR A 80 -6.43 -7.30 -1.75
CA THR A 80 -7.18 -7.68 -2.96
C THR A 80 -6.50 -8.85 -3.69
N ALA A 81 -5.17 -8.85 -3.77
CA ALA A 81 -4.42 -9.96 -4.36
C ALA A 81 -4.58 -11.28 -3.57
N ALA A 82 -4.62 -11.20 -2.24
CA ALA A 82 -4.86 -12.37 -1.37
C ALA A 82 -6.29 -12.91 -1.56
N ASP A 83 -7.30 -12.04 -1.57
CA ASP A 83 -8.70 -12.43 -1.77
C ASP A 83 -8.92 -13.15 -3.11
N TYR A 84 -8.22 -12.72 -4.17
CA TYR A 84 -8.24 -13.42 -5.46
C TYR A 84 -7.61 -14.81 -5.39
N ALA A 85 -6.48 -14.96 -4.70
CA ALA A 85 -5.80 -16.25 -4.55
C ALA A 85 -6.64 -17.25 -3.72
N ASP A 86 -7.31 -16.77 -2.67
CA ASP A 86 -8.19 -17.59 -1.84
C ASP A 86 -9.44 -18.03 -2.64
N THR A 87 -10.02 -17.11 -3.43
CA THR A 87 -11.16 -17.43 -4.31
C THR A 87 -10.79 -18.48 -5.36
N GLU A 88 -9.61 -18.35 -5.98
CA GLU A 88 -9.13 -19.31 -6.99
C GLU A 88 -8.82 -20.68 -6.38
N SER A 89 -8.20 -20.71 -5.20
CA SER A 89 -7.90 -21.95 -4.47
C SER A 89 -9.16 -22.69 -4.06
N GLY A 90 -10.14 -21.99 -3.46
CA GLY A 90 -11.43 -22.56 -3.08
C GLY A 90 -12.22 -23.08 -4.28
N SER A 91 -12.25 -22.32 -5.39
CA SER A 91 -12.92 -22.76 -6.63
C SER A 91 -12.26 -24.01 -7.23
N THR A 92 -10.92 -24.08 -7.18
CA THR A 92 -10.15 -25.23 -7.68
C THR A 92 -10.40 -26.48 -6.82
N GLU A 93 -10.50 -26.31 -5.50
CA GLU A 93 -10.78 -27.39 -4.56
C GLU A 93 -12.22 -27.91 -4.71
N GLU A 94 -13.20 -27.03 -4.88
CA GLU A 94 -14.59 -27.41 -5.19
C GLU A 94 -14.72 -28.15 -6.53
N ILE A 95 -14.04 -27.68 -7.59
CA ILE A 95 -14.02 -28.35 -8.89
C ILE A 95 -13.35 -29.72 -8.80
N ARG A 96 -12.24 -29.84 -8.05
CA ARG A 96 -11.56 -31.12 -7.82
C ARG A 96 -12.46 -32.09 -7.06
N ALA A 97 -13.09 -31.64 -5.97
CA ALA A 97 -14.02 -32.45 -5.20
C ALA A 97 -15.23 -32.90 -6.02
N ALA A 98 -15.79 -32.03 -6.87
CA ALA A 98 -16.87 -32.38 -7.78
C ALA A 98 -16.43 -33.36 -8.89
N GLY A 99 -15.20 -33.23 -9.39
CA GLY A 99 -14.62 -34.13 -10.39
C GLY A 99 -14.28 -35.52 -9.86
N GLU A 100 -13.82 -35.62 -8.60
CA GLU A 100 -13.51 -36.89 -7.94
C GLU A 100 -14.76 -37.63 -7.44
N GLY A 101 -15.81 -36.90 -7.07
CA GLY A 101 -17.11 -37.49 -6.68
C GLY A 101 -17.92 -38.07 -7.84
N GLY A 102 -17.60 -37.72 -9.10
CA GLY A 102 -18.31 -38.18 -10.29
C GLY A 102 -17.80 -39.50 -10.91
N VAL A 103 -16.67 -40.04 -10.42
CA VAL A 103 -16.03 -41.23 -11.03
C VAL A 103 -16.47 -42.55 -10.37
N LEU A 104 -17.25 -42.52 -9.28
CA LEU A 104 -17.62 -43.73 -8.52
C LEU A 104 -19.00 -44.33 -8.84
N ASP A 105 -19.70 -43.88 -9.90
CA ASP A 105 -21.07 -44.36 -10.16
C ASP A 105 -21.37 -44.69 -11.63
N LEU A 106 -20.40 -45.33 -12.33
CA LEU A 106 -20.58 -45.76 -13.73
C LEU A 106 -20.28 -47.24 -14.03
N GLU A 107 -20.09 -48.09 -13.02
CA GLU A 107 -20.07 -49.55 -13.22
C GLU A 107 -20.74 -50.28 -12.04
N ALA A 108 -22.05 -50.52 -12.16
CA ALA A 108 -22.77 -51.58 -11.45
C ALA A 108 -23.91 -52.12 -12.32
#